data_AF-A0AAV3SP31-F1
#
_entry.id   AF-A0AAV3SP31-F1
#
_cell.length_a   1.000
_cell.length_b   1.000
_cell.length_c   1.000
_cell.angle_alpha   90.00
_cell.angle_beta   90.00
_cell.angle_gamma   90.00
#
_symmetry.space_group_name_H-M   'P 1'
#
loop_
_entity.id
_entity.type
_entity.pdbx_description
1 polymer ?
#
loop_
_entity_poly.entity_id
_entity_poly.type
_entity_poly.pdbx_seq_one_letter_code
_entity_poly.pdbx_strand_id
1 'polypeptide(L)'
;MTETWEIGMEIYITIDHQWAGSHCMKIGFAVYSTPARTYNCIMTDRIGAPGTGISRREFLAASGGVGTAMLAGCTAGGRQSATNPTLGEPPANVSGSDGKLPYTSPPEVVQVDDQGGEVTLSTQQCRHAVHPKETMGGPIELPQVWAFKADDGPASVPGPILRTTEGNDMAVTLDNTDGMRPHTVHFHGSQKTWKNDGVPTTTGIQVEPGEKHTYSIPANVPGTHFYHCHYQTHRHIDMGMYGILRVDPKGYEPADKEYFMTVKEWDSRLNRMMAGGDAQYSPRDRNPDVFTINGKSAPRSFHPEDGSPIIVDKGDTVRVHFVNGGYMSHPLHTHNHRFEVIEHDGGVIPEVARYDQDVTNVAPAERRVIEFTADADPGIYLLHCHKVNHVMNGDSYPGGMLGAIVYREAMDSDIFGQLMEYAGYDGK
;
A
#
# COMPACT_ATOMS: atom_id res chain seq x y z
N MET A 1 -1.03 2.37 33.50
CA MET A 1 -1.70 3.68 33.46
C MET A 1 -0.93 4.63 34.37
N THR A 2 -0.15 5.52 33.78
CA THR A 2 0.53 6.64 34.44
C THR A 2 0.72 7.70 33.37
N GLU A 3 0.03 8.82 33.48
CA GLU A 3 0.17 9.98 32.60
C GLU A 3 1.06 11.02 33.27
N THR A 4 1.99 11.60 32.53
CA THR A 4 2.81 12.75 32.93
C THR A 4 2.48 13.93 32.03
N TRP A 5 2.17 15.07 32.63
CA TRP A 5 1.86 16.34 31.95
C TRP A 5 2.99 17.34 32.20
N GLU A 6 3.49 18.00 31.15
CA GLU A 6 4.30 19.21 31.29
C GLU A 6 3.39 20.43 31.06
N ILE A 7 3.34 21.35 32.03
CA ILE A 7 2.55 22.58 31.95
C ILE A 7 3.53 23.75 31.76
N GLY A 8 3.51 24.37 30.58
CA GLY A 8 4.17 25.66 30.33
C GLY A 8 3.20 26.82 30.57
N MET A 9 3.61 27.83 31.34
CA MET A 9 2.87 29.09 31.56
C MET A 9 3.63 30.25 30.91
N GLU A 10 3.01 30.96 29.97
CA GLU A 10 3.46 32.28 29.52
C GLU A 10 2.50 33.37 30.01
N ILE A 11 3.05 34.45 30.59
CA ILE A 11 2.29 35.60 31.06
C ILE A 11 2.42 36.72 30.02
N TYR A 12 1.30 37.12 29.42
CA TYR A 12 1.25 38.28 28.55
C TYR A 12 0.54 39.44 29.26
N ILE A 13 1.20 40.60 29.34
CA ILE A 13 0.63 41.85 29.84
C ILE A 13 0.37 42.75 28.63
N THR A 14 -0.89 42.96 28.30
CA THR A 14 -1.30 43.93 27.27
C THR A 14 -1.78 45.20 27.94
N ILE A 15 -1.10 46.32 27.69
CA ILE A 15 -1.52 47.66 28.14
C ILE A 15 -2.11 48.35 26.91
N ASP A 16 -3.42 48.58 26.93
CA ASP A 16 -4.12 49.29 25.85
C ASP A 16 -4.13 50.80 26.15
N HIS A 17 -3.57 51.60 25.25
CA HIS A 17 -3.56 53.06 25.37
C HIS A 17 -4.61 53.66 24.44
N GLN A 18 -5.82 53.85 24.97
CA GLN A 18 -6.80 54.75 24.37
C GLN A 18 -7.21 55.86 25.35
N TRP A 19 -7.23 57.07 24.81
CA TRP A 19 -7.53 58.33 25.48
C TRP A 19 -8.98 58.36 26.00
N ALA A 20 -9.14 59.00 27.16
CA ALA A 20 -10.38 59.34 27.88
C ALA A 20 -10.99 58.24 28.77
N GLY A 21 -10.55 58.22 30.04
CA GLY A 21 -11.35 57.84 31.21
C GLY A 21 -11.45 56.35 31.52
N SER A 22 -10.92 55.96 32.68
CA SER A 22 -10.93 54.63 33.35
C SER A 22 -10.00 53.55 32.78
N HIS A 23 -8.95 53.20 33.55
CA HIS A 23 -8.01 52.10 33.26
C HIS A 23 -8.56 50.79 33.82
N CYS A 24 -8.67 49.76 32.98
CA CYS A 24 -9.01 48.40 33.40
C CYS A 24 -7.88 47.45 32.96
N MET A 25 -7.17 46.86 33.93
CA MET A 25 -6.11 45.88 33.69
C MET A 25 -6.76 44.50 33.51
N LYS A 26 -6.66 43.92 32.31
CA LYS A 26 -7.09 42.53 32.06
C LYS A 26 -5.87 41.61 32.15
N ILE A 27 -5.89 40.67 33.09
CA ILE A 27 -4.94 39.56 33.17
C ILE A 27 -5.65 38.34 32.59
N GLY A 28 -5.19 37.86 31.44
CA GLY A 28 -5.68 36.63 30.81
C GLY A 28 -4.67 35.51 30.98
N PHE A 29 -5.13 34.32 31.38
CA PHE A 29 -4.33 33.10 31.42
C PHE A 29 -4.67 32.27 30.19
N ALA A 30 -3.68 32.00 29.32
CA ALA A 30 -3.81 31.04 28.24
C ALA A 30 -3.10 29.75 28.66
N VAL A 31 -3.87 28.68 28.85
CA VAL A 31 -3.33 27.34 29.09
C VAL A 31 -3.31 26.63 27.74
N TYR A 32 -2.12 26.45 27.17
CA TYR A 32 -1.96 25.61 25.97
C TYR A 32 -1.61 24.20 26.43
N SER A 33 -2.47 23.25 26.08
CA SER A 33 -2.09 21.83 26.03
C SER A 33 -1.83 21.49 24.57
N THR A 34 -0.59 21.14 24.25
CA THR A 34 -0.26 20.48 22.99
C THR A 34 -0.29 18.98 23.28
N PRO A 35 -1.20 18.20 22.69
CA PRO A 35 -1.08 16.76 22.80
C PRO A 35 0.19 16.36 22.04
N ALA A 36 1.17 15.80 22.77
CA ALA A 36 2.21 15.02 22.15
C ALA A 36 1.51 13.81 21.49
N ARG A 37 1.30 13.86 20.18
CA ARG A 37 0.87 12.70 19.41
C ARG A 37 2.03 11.69 19.46
N THR A 38 1.98 10.76 20.40
CA THR A 38 2.71 9.51 20.28
C THR A 38 2.03 8.73 19.16
N TYR A 39 2.54 8.89 17.94
CA TYR A 39 2.23 8.01 16.83
C TYR A 39 2.84 6.65 17.16
N ASN A 40 2.05 5.77 17.77
CA ASN A 40 2.38 4.35 17.78
C ASN A 40 2.26 3.89 16.32
N CYS A 41 3.41 3.74 15.67
CA CYS A 41 3.51 3.07 14.38
C CYS A 41 3.09 1.61 14.60
N ILE A 42 1.80 1.30 14.40
CA ILE A 42 1.29 -0.07 14.45
C ILE A 42 1.72 -0.72 13.14
N MET A 43 2.96 -1.20 13.08
CA MET A 43 3.33 -2.18 12.06
C MET A 43 2.37 -3.36 12.22
N THR A 44 1.64 -3.68 11.15
CA THR A 44 0.64 -4.75 11.22
C THR A 44 1.33 -6.09 11.49
N ASP A 45 0.88 -6.81 12.52
CA ASP A 45 1.34 -8.18 12.80
C ASP A 45 0.62 -9.22 11.92
N ARG A 46 -0.20 -8.75 10.98
CA ARG A 46 -0.98 -9.57 10.06
C ARG A 46 -0.12 -10.02 8.89
N ILE A 47 -0.41 -11.23 8.44
CA ILE A 47 0.24 -11.85 7.29
C ILE A 47 -0.81 -12.22 6.24
N GLY A 48 -0.34 -12.46 5.02
CA GLY A 48 -1.17 -12.74 3.86
C GLY A 48 -1.56 -11.47 3.11
N ALA A 49 -2.65 -11.55 2.37
CA ALA A 49 -3.19 -10.38 1.69
C ALA A 49 -3.57 -9.27 2.71
N PRO A 50 -3.33 -7.99 2.39
CA PRO A 50 -3.71 -6.87 3.26
C PRO A 50 -5.22 -6.88 3.55
N GLY A 51 -5.60 -6.58 4.80
CA GLY A 51 -6.99 -6.61 5.26
C GLY A 51 -7.11 -7.33 6.60
N THR A 52 -8.15 -8.17 6.77
CA THR A 52 -8.42 -8.90 8.04
C THR A 52 -7.76 -10.29 8.09
N GLY A 53 -6.52 -10.38 7.61
CA GLY A 53 -5.72 -11.60 7.66
C GLY A 53 -5.45 -12.12 9.08
N ILE A 54 -4.82 -13.28 9.18
CA ILE A 54 -4.41 -13.84 10.48
C ILE A 54 -3.15 -13.16 11.00
N SER A 55 -2.97 -13.16 12.31
CA SER A 55 -1.73 -12.69 12.94
C SER A 55 -0.57 -13.66 12.65
N ARG A 56 0.67 -13.15 12.67
CA ARG A 56 1.88 -13.96 12.56
C ARG A 56 1.92 -15.07 13.62
N ARG A 57 1.42 -14.79 14.83
CA ARG A 57 1.31 -15.79 15.91
C ARG A 57 0.34 -16.91 15.55
N GLU A 58 -0.82 -16.59 15.02
CA GLU A 58 -1.80 -17.59 14.56
C GLU A 58 -1.24 -18.41 13.40
N PHE A 59 -0.53 -17.77 12.47
CA PHE A 59 0.13 -18.48 11.37
C PHE A 59 1.15 -19.49 11.87
N LEU A 60 2.07 -19.07 12.74
CA LEU A 60 3.09 -19.95 13.32
C LEU A 60 2.48 -21.10 14.13
N ALA A 61 1.36 -20.84 14.82
CA ALA A 61 0.62 -21.88 15.53
C ALA A 61 -0.03 -22.87 14.56
N ALA A 62 -0.60 -22.40 13.45
CA ALA A 62 -1.25 -23.22 12.44
C ALA A 62 -0.25 -24.02 11.58
N SER A 63 0.92 -23.47 11.30
CA SER A 63 1.98 -24.14 10.53
C SER A 63 2.87 -25.06 11.38
N GLY A 64 2.46 -25.37 12.62
CA GLY A 64 3.12 -26.37 13.47
C GLY A 64 4.48 -25.95 14.04
N GLY A 65 4.66 -24.68 14.41
CA GLY A 65 5.93 -24.13 14.92
C GLY A 65 6.54 -24.87 16.13
N VAL A 66 7.36 -25.89 15.85
CA VAL A 66 8.45 -26.35 16.72
C VAL A 66 9.61 -25.36 16.52
N GLY A 67 9.61 -24.28 17.30
CA GLY A 67 10.69 -23.31 17.37
C GLY A 67 10.94 -22.92 18.81
N THR A 68 11.99 -23.48 19.41
CA THR A 68 12.40 -23.23 20.79
C THR A 68 12.63 -21.73 21.00
N ALA A 69 11.99 -21.14 22.00
CA ALA A 69 12.23 -19.75 22.40
C ALA A 69 13.72 -19.52 22.69
N MET A 70 14.44 -18.84 21.80
CA MET A 70 15.77 -18.30 22.11
C MET A 70 15.62 -16.86 22.56
N LEU A 71 15.81 -16.65 23.87
CA LEU A 71 16.00 -15.34 24.49
C LEU A 71 17.23 -14.66 23.88
N ALA A 72 17.03 -13.64 23.04
CA ALA A 72 18.12 -12.80 22.56
C ALA A 72 18.56 -11.82 23.66
N GLY A 73 19.77 -12.02 24.18
CA GLY A 73 20.44 -11.09 25.11
C GLY A 73 21.06 -9.91 24.38
N CYS A 74 20.80 -8.70 24.89
CA CYS A 74 21.39 -7.45 24.42
C CYS A 74 22.90 -7.37 24.71
N THR A 75 23.70 -6.95 23.74
CA THR A 75 24.97 -6.24 24.01
C THR A 75 25.22 -5.15 22.98
N ALA A 76 25.33 -3.92 23.46
CA ALA A 76 25.78 -2.74 22.74
C ALA A 76 27.26 -2.45 23.00
N GLY A 77 27.94 -1.77 22.06
CA GLY A 77 29.10 -0.93 22.37
C GLY A 77 30.20 -0.86 21.30
N GLY A 78 30.55 0.37 20.86
CA GLY A 78 31.85 0.65 20.24
C GLY A 78 31.95 1.87 19.30
N ARG A 79 32.22 3.07 19.86
CA ARG A 79 32.76 4.31 19.21
C ARG A 79 34.21 4.07 18.68
N GLN A 80 34.92 4.86 17.85
CA GLN A 80 34.88 6.23 17.27
C GLN A 80 36.09 6.33 16.28
N SER A 81 36.09 7.26 15.31
CA SER A 81 37.15 8.29 15.17
C SER A 81 37.03 9.12 13.87
N ALA A 82 37.37 10.40 13.98
CA ALA A 82 37.25 11.45 12.97
C ALA A 82 38.62 12.02 12.58
N THR A 83 38.76 12.54 11.35
CA THR A 83 39.78 13.54 10.95
C THR A 83 39.26 14.47 9.84
N ASN A 84 39.57 15.77 9.97
CA ASN A 84 39.10 16.95 9.18
C ASN A 84 40.07 17.31 7.98
N PRO A 85 40.00 18.50 7.31
CA PRO A 85 39.41 18.71 5.98
C PRO A 85 40.38 19.40 4.97
N THR A 86 39.97 19.63 3.71
CA THR A 86 40.49 20.73 2.85
C THR A 86 39.60 20.98 1.62
N LEU A 87 39.70 22.20 1.08
CA LEU A 87 38.71 23.01 0.33
C LEU A 87 38.85 22.97 -1.21
N GLY A 88 37.74 23.20 -1.95
CA GLY A 88 37.71 24.00 -3.21
C GLY A 88 37.04 23.46 -4.50
N GLU A 89 35.70 23.55 -4.61
CA GLU A 89 34.75 23.82 -5.76
C GLU A 89 34.83 23.09 -7.14
N PRO A 90 33.72 22.92 -7.94
CA PRO A 90 32.43 23.66 -8.04
C PRO A 90 31.15 22.76 -7.96
N PRO A 91 29.88 23.25 -8.07
CA PRO A 91 28.71 22.43 -7.72
C PRO A 91 28.37 21.45 -8.86
N ALA A 92 28.73 20.19 -8.65
CA ALA A 92 28.20 19.06 -9.41
C ALA A 92 27.31 18.25 -8.47
N ASN A 93 26.10 17.96 -8.95
CA ASN A 93 25.13 16.97 -8.49
C ASN A 93 25.27 16.49 -7.04
N VAL A 94 24.26 16.80 -6.22
CA VAL A 94 24.06 16.12 -4.94
C VAL A 94 23.70 14.66 -5.22
N SER A 95 24.72 13.83 -5.47
CA SER A 95 24.70 12.40 -5.22
C SER A 95 24.86 12.23 -3.71
N GLY A 96 23.74 12.08 -3.00
CA GLY A 96 23.73 11.77 -1.58
C GLY A 96 23.95 10.28 -1.34
N SER A 97 25.10 9.95 -0.74
CA SER A 97 25.53 8.64 -0.22
C SER A 97 25.89 7.55 -1.25
N ASP A 98 26.94 6.78 -0.95
CA ASP A 98 27.33 5.54 -1.66
C ASP A 98 26.28 4.40 -1.55
N GLY A 99 24.99 4.70 -1.35
CA GLY A 99 23.98 3.82 -0.77
C GLY A 99 22.93 3.32 -1.76
N LYS A 100 22.73 1.99 -1.83
CA LYS A 100 21.63 1.36 -2.58
C LYS A 100 20.27 1.89 -2.10
N LEU A 101 19.36 2.20 -3.03
CA LEU A 101 17.96 2.52 -2.73
C LEU A 101 17.32 1.45 -1.81
N PRO A 102 16.46 1.84 -0.85
CA PRO A 102 15.76 0.89 0.01
C PRO A 102 14.78 0.02 -0.80
N TYR A 103 14.40 -1.14 -0.26
CA TYR A 103 13.33 -1.93 -0.86
C TYR A 103 11.96 -1.45 -0.37
N THR A 104 10.95 -1.57 -1.23
CA THR A 104 9.54 -1.41 -0.85
C THR A 104 9.08 -2.52 0.10
N SER A 105 8.12 -2.20 0.96
CA SER A 105 7.40 -3.17 1.81
C SER A 105 6.05 -3.58 1.21
N PRO A 106 5.40 -4.62 1.75
CA PRO A 106 3.98 -4.88 1.51
C PRO A 106 3.10 -3.66 1.86
N PRO A 107 1.96 -3.46 1.17
CA PRO A 107 1.03 -2.39 1.48
C PRO A 107 0.31 -2.63 2.82
N GLU A 108 0.15 -1.58 3.61
CA GLU A 108 -0.60 -1.59 4.86
C GLU A 108 -1.93 -0.84 4.73
N VAL A 109 -2.89 -1.17 5.58
CA VAL A 109 -4.15 -0.42 5.71
C VAL A 109 -3.94 0.74 6.67
N VAL A 110 -4.18 1.95 6.18
CA VAL A 110 -4.15 3.19 6.93
C VAL A 110 -5.59 3.61 7.18
N GLN A 111 -6.08 3.38 8.39
CA GLN A 111 -7.38 3.90 8.84
C GLN A 111 -7.24 5.39 9.10
N VAL A 112 -7.81 6.21 8.22
CA VAL A 112 -7.63 7.66 8.20
C VAL A 112 -8.53 8.34 9.23
N ASP A 113 -9.73 7.81 9.47
CA ASP A 113 -10.64 8.32 10.48
C ASP A 113 -10.16 8.06 11.91
N ASP A 114 -9.47 6.95 12.17
CA ASP A 114 -8.77 6.69 13.44
C ASP A 114 -7.67 7.73 13.75
N GLN A 115 -7.18 8.43 12.72
CA GLN A 115 -6.16 9.50 12.84
C GLN A 115 -6.76 10.91 12.87
N GLY A 116 -8.08 11.03 12.96
CA GLY A 116 -8.78 12.31 12.95
C GLY A 116 -9.06 12.86 11.55
N GLY A 117 -9.05 12.01 10.51
CA GLY A 117 -9.38 12.40 9.14
C GLY A 117 -8.21 12.98 8.34
N GLU A 118 -6.97 12.81 8.80
CA GLU A 118 -5.78 13.36 8.16
C GLU A 118 -4.76 12.27 7.86
N VAL A 119 -4.10 12.36 6.70
CA VAL A 119 -2.99 11.47 6.32
C VAL A 119 -2.01 12.22 5.42
N THR A 120 -0.71 11.99 5.60
CA THR A 120 0.33 12.54 4.73
C THR A 120 0.88 11.46 3.82
N LEU A 121 0.71 11.61 2.51
CA LEU A 121 1.42 10.81 1.52
C LEU A 121 2.72 11.50 1.13
N SER A 122 3.82 10.75 1.10
CA SER A 122 5.08 11.18 0.49
C SER A 122 5.53 10.16 -0.55
N THR A 123 6.54 10.51 -1.34
CA THR A 123 7.11 9.61 -2.36
C THR A 123 8.54 9.25 -2.02
N GLN A 124 8.90 7.97 -2.14
CA GLN A 124 10.26 7.49 -1.94
C GLN A 124 10.74 6.72 -3.16
N GLN A 125 11.98 6.98 -3.58
CA GLN A 125 12.65 6.13 -4.57
C GLN A 125 13.07 4.82 -3.91
N CYS A 126 12.61 3.70 -4.46
CA CYS A 126 12.88 2.38 -3.92
C CYS A 126 13.31 1.40 -5.02
N ARG A 127 13.94 0.29 -4.63
CA ARG A 127 13.97 -0.95 -5.42
C ARG A 127 12.75 -1.78 -5.09
N HIS A 128 12.23 -2.54 -6.05
CA HIS A 128 11.09 -3.42 -5.83
C HIS A 128 11.46 -4.85 -6.20
N ALA A 129 11.63 -5.69 -5.16
CA ALA A 129 11.87 -7.12 -5.32
C ALA A 129 10.55 -7.82 -5.62
N VAL A 130 10.29 -8.09 -6.91
CA VAL A 130 9.07 -8.75 -7.37
C VAL A 130 9.14 -10.25 -7.08
N HIS A 131 10.28 -10.86 -7.39
CA HIS A 131 10.61 -12.25 -7.03
C HIS A 131 12.13 -12.35 -6.83
N PRO A 132 12.64 -12.31 -5.58
CA PRO A 132 14.07 -12.14 -5.32
C PRO A 132 14.91 -13.43 -5.46
N LYS A 133 14.29 -14.59 -5.64
CA LYS A 133 15.00 -15.87 -5.73
C LYS A 133 15.29 -16.21 -7.20
N GLU A 134 16.32 -17.01 -7.45
CA GLU A 134 16.73 -17.50 -8.79
C GLU A 134 15.77 -18.56 -9.37
N THR A 135 14.76 -18.99 -8.60
CA THR A 135 13.82 -20.02 -9.02
C THR A 135 12.81 -19.49 -10.03
N MET A 136 12.27 -20.35 -10.90
CA MET A 136 11.08 -20.06 -11.72
C MET A 136 11.14 -18.74 -12.49
N GLY A 137 12.26 -18.49 -13.18
CA GLY A 137 12.46 -17.30 -14.01
C GLY A 137 12.83 -16.03 -13.24
N GLY A 138 13.14 -16.14 -11.95
CA GLY A 138 13.76 -15.06 -11.18
C GLY A 138 15.29 -15.04 -11.28
N PRO A 139 15.95 -14.05 -10.65
CA PRO A 139 15.36 -12.98 -9.86
C PRO A 139 14.70 -11.92 -10.75
N ILE A 140 13.58 -11.38 -10.28
CA ILE A 140 12.86 -10.27 -10.90
C ILE A 140 12.90 -9.09 -9.95
N GLU A 141 13.51 -8.01 -10.41
CA GLU A 141 13.59 -6.76 -9.69
C GLU A 141 13.29 -5.58 -10.61
N LEU A 142 12.51 -4.63 -10.10
CA LEU A 142 12.44 -3.29 -10.67
C LEU A 142 13.48 -2.42 -9.93
N PRO A 143 14.58 -2.02 -10.59
CA PRO A 143 15.72 -1.40 -9.91
C PRO A 143 15.43 0.01 -9.41
N GLN A 144 14.36 0.63 -9.90
CA GLN A 144 13.85 1.89 -9.36
C GLN A 144 12.34 1.96 -9.58
N VAL A 145 11.61 2.23 -8.51
CA VAL A 145 10.19 2.60 -8.46
C VAL A 145 10.03 3.88 -7.65
N TRP A 146 8.89 4.55 -7.77
CA TRP A 146 8.50 5.71 -6.95
C TRP A 146 7.30 5.29 -6.11
N ALA A 147 7.60 4.80 -4.90
CA ALA A 147 6.60 4.25 -4.00
C ALA A 147 5.92 5.35 -3.19
N PHE A 148 4.62 5.22 -2.95
CA PHE A 148 3.94 6.05 -1.97
C PHE A 148 4.24 5.52 -0.56
N LYS A 149 4.32 6.45 0.40
CA LYS A 149 4.48 6.20 1.82
C LYS A 149 3.43 7.04 2.56
N ALA A 150 2.70 6.44 3.52
CA ALA A 150 1.80 7.17 4.40
C ALA A 150 2.49 7.44 5.74
N ASP A 151 2.51 8.70 6.14
CA ASP A 151 3.05 9.20 7.40
C ASP A 151 4.45 8.63 7.68
N ASP A 152 4.61 7.92 8.81
CA ASP A 152 5.85 7.27 9.23
C ASP A 152 5.93 5.78 8.82
N GLY A 153 4.91 5.25 8.14
CA GLY A 153 4.86 3.87 7.67
C GLY A 153 5.88 3.56 6.56
N PRO A 154 5.99 2.31 6.09
CA PRO A 154 6.93 1.98 5.03
C PRO A 154 6.44 2.43 3.65
N ALA A 155 7.38 2.74 2.75
CA ALA A 155 7.06 2.93 1.35
C ALA A 155 6.71 1.58 0.70
N SER A 156 5.60 1.52 -0.04
CA SER A 156 5.07 0.28 -0.59
C SER A 156 4.66 0.40 -2.05
N VAL A 157 4.69 -0.73 -2.76
CA VAL A 157 4.13 -0.89 -4.11
C VAL A 157 3.28 -2.17 -4.10
N PRO A 158 1.94 -2.06 -4.28
CA PRO A 158 1.16 -0.82 -4.37
C PRO A 158 1.32 0.05 -3.12
N GLY A 159 0.97 1.33 -3.22
CA GLY A 159 0.96 2.24 -2.07
C GLY A 159 -0.01 1.79 -0.97
N PRO A 160 0.05 2.44 0.22
CA PRO A 160 -0.80 2.12 1.35
C PRO A 160 -2.29 2.19 0.99
N ILE A 161 -3.10 1.32 1.58
CA ILE A 161 -4.55 1.34 1.41
C ILE A 161 -5.09 2.42 2.34
N LEU A 162 -5.60 3.51 1.77
CA LEU A 162 -6.28 4.54 2.56
C LEU A 162 -7.71 4.08 2.79
N ARG A 163 -8.14 3.96 4.05
CA ARG A 163 -9.48 3.52 4.40
C ARG A 163 -10.13 4.53 5.34
N THR A 164 -11.40 4.81 5.12
CA THR A 164 -12.22 5.70 5.96
C THR A 164 -13.68 5.24 5.91
N THR A 165 -14.50 5.74 6.83
CA THR A 165 -15.95 5.51 6.85
C THR A 165 -16.70 6.63 6.12
N GLU A 166 -17.80 6.29 5.47
CA GLU A 166 -18.70 7.25 4.81
C GLU A 166 -19.12 8.38 5.77
N GLY A 167 -18.90 9.62 5.33
CA GLY A 167 -19.12 10.85 6.10
C GLY A 167 -17.90 11.34 6.89
N ASN A 168 -16.83 10.54 6.99
CA ASN A 168 -15.55 10.95 7.56
C ASN A 168 -14.63 11.46 6.44
N ASP A 169 -14.84 12.72 6.04
CA ASP A 169 -14.03 13.39 5.03
C ASP A 169 -12.54 13.39 5.40
N MET A 170 -11.68 13.27 4.40
CA MET A 170 -10.23 13.20 4.59
C MET A 170 -9.54 14.46 4.09
N ALA A 171 -8.52 14.90 4.82
CA ALA A 171 -7.49 15.80 4.35
C ALA A 171 -6.22 14.99 4.04
N VAL A 172 -5.90 14.83 2.76
CA VAL A 172 -4.72 14.09 2.31
C VAL A 172 -3.64 15.07 1.88
N THR A 173 -2.52 15.11 2.59
CA THR A 173 -1.38 15.97 2.21
C THR A 173 -0.40 15.19 1.37
N LEU A 174 -0.14 15.61 0.13
CA LEU A 174 1.03 15.17 -0.62
C LEU A 174 2.23 16.02 -0.18
N ASP A 175 3.16 15.40 0.52
CA ASP A 175 4.45 15.95 0.89
C ASP A 175 5.52 15.54 -0.14
N ASN A 176 5.91 16.48 -0.98
CA ASN A 176 6.96 16.30 -1.98
C ASN A 176 8.27 17.01 -1.59
N THR A 177 8.47 17.30 -0.30
CA THR A 177 9.64 18.04 0.19
C THR A 177 10.96 17.39 -0.20
N ASP A 178 11.05 16.07 -0.01
CA ASP A 178 12.23 15.27 -0.35
C ASP A 178 12.14 14.62 -1.75
N GLY A 179 11.13 15.00 -2.53
CA GLY A 179 10.91 14.47 -3.86
C GLY A 179 11.91 15.01 -4.88
N MET A 180 12.07 14.29 -5.99
CA MET A 180 12.97 14.67 -7.08
C MET A 180 12.22 15.05 -8.36
N ARG A 181 10.88 14.95 -8.36
CA ARG A 181 10.01 15.17 -9.52
C ARG A 181 8.70 15.79 -9.08
N PRO A 182 8.01 16.52 -9.98
CA PRO A 182 6.67 16.98 -9.69
C PRO A 182 5.69 15.81 -9.61
N HIS A 183 4.75 15.89 -8.68
CA HIS A 183 3.74 14.87 -8.43
C HIS A 183 2.36 15.49 -8.17
N THR A 184 1.33 14.66 -8.31
CA THR A 184 -0.02 14.92 -7.83
C THR A 184 -0.62 13.63 -7.26
N VAL A 185 -1.79 13.73 -6.62
CA VAL A 185 -2.62 12.56 -6.29
C VAL A 185 -4.03 12.80 -6.83
N HIS A 186 -4.48 11.90 -7.71
CA HIS A 186 -5.86 11.83 -8.17
C HIS A 186 -6.56 10.67 -7.46
N PHE A 187 -7.71 10.94 -6.85
CA PHE A 187 -8.54 9.95 -6.17
C PHE A 187 -9.64 9.45 -7.12
N HIS A 188 -9.31 8.47 -7.93
CA HIS A 188 -10.18 7.90 -8.95
C HIS A 188 -11.44 7.26 -8.35
N GLY A 189 -12.61 7.70 -8.81
CA GLY A 189 -13.93 7.21 -8.36
C GLY A 189 -14.57 8.03 -7.24
N SER A 190 -13.82 8.90 -6.54
CA SER A 190 -14.38 9.78 -5.51
C SER A 190 -15.04 11.03 -6.10
N GLN A 191 -16.20 11.42 -5.55
CA GLN A 191 -16.87 12.68 -5.88
C GLN A 191 -16.31 13.82 -5.04
N LYS A 192 -15.64 14.76 -5.70
CA LYS A 192 -14.92 15.86 -5.06
C LYS A 192 -15.06 17.14 -5.88
N THR A 193 -14.67 18.27 -5.29
CA THR A 193 -14.58 19.51 -6.06
C THR A 193 -13.51 19.35 -7.14
N TRP A 194 -13.72 19.97 -8.31
CA TRP A 194 -12.74 19.91 -9.40
C TRP A 194 -11.36 20.42 -8.97
N LYS A 195 -11.30 21.35 -8.00
CA LYS A 195 -10.02 21.86 -7.47
C LYS A 195 -9.22 20.80 -6.73
N ASN A 196 -9.86 19.80 -6.12
CA ASN A 196 -9.17 18.70 -5.42
C ASN A 196 -8.93 17.48 -6.33
N ASP A 197 -9.11 17.60 -7.65
CA ASP A 197 -9.04 16.45 -8.55
C ASP A 197 -7.61 15.96 -8.85
N GLY A 198 -6.60 16.81 -8.59
CA GLY A 198 -5.20 16.43 -8.71
C GLY A 198 -4.70 16.22 -10.13
N VAL A 199 -5.33 16.85 -11.13
CA VAL A 199 -4.96 16.76 -12.54
C VAL A 199 -4.30 18.07 -12.99
N PRO A 200 -2.99 18.09 -13.30
CA PRO A 200 -2.26 19.34 -13.57
C PRO A 200 -2.88 20.24 -14.64
N THR A 201 -3.42 19.65 -15.71
CA THR A 201 -3.95 20.39 -16.86
C THR A 201 -5.30 21.06 -16.61
N THR A 202 -6.09 20.56 -15.65
CA THR A 202 -7.45 21.06 -15.38
C THR A 202 -7.56 21.75 -14.03
N THR A 203 -6.83 21.28 -13.02
CA THR A 203 -6.84 21.85 -11.67
C THR A 203 -5.73 22.86 -11.46
N GLY A 204 -4.66 22.80 -12.26
CA GLY A 204 -3.43 23.57 -12.05
C GLY A 204 -2.56 23.06 -10.90
N ILE A 205 -2.95 21.96 -10.25
CA ILE A 205 -2.15 21.36 -9.17
C ILE A 205 -0.98 20.61 -9.77
N GLN A 206 0.21 21.03 -9.39
CA GLN A 206 1.47 20.32 -9.58
C GLN A 206 2.28 20.58 -8.33
N VAL A 207 2.58 19.53 -7.56
CA VAL A 207 3.35 19.65 -6.32
C VAL A 207 4.81 19.46 -6.68
N GLU A 208 5.57 20.55 -6.70
CA GLU A 208 7.00 20.51 -7.05
C GLU A 208 7.85 19.87 -5.94
N PRO A 209 9.08 19.42 -6.25
CA PRO A 209 10.09 19.15 -5.24
C PRO A 209 10.22 20.31 -4.24
N GLY A 210 10.19 20.00 -2.94
CA GLY A 210 10.24 21.02 -1.88
C GLY A 210 8.87 21.57 -1.47
N GLU A 211 7.78 21.15 -2.12
CA GLU A 211 6.43 21.63 -1.83
C GLU A 211 5.53 20.58 -1.17
N LYS A 212 4.45 21.07 -0.57
CA LYS A 212 3.35 20.23 -0.06
C LYS A 212 2.02 20.75 -0.58
N HIS A 213 1.05 19.86 -0.75
CA HIS A 213 -0.32 20.23 -1.10
C HIS A 213 -1.33 19.34 -0.40
N THR A 214 -2.37 19.93 0.19
CA THR A 214 -3.43 19.19 0.87
C THR A 214 -4.70 19.16 0.03
N TYR A 215 -5.15 17.94 -0.27
CA TYR A 215 -6.41 17.66 -0.93
C TYR A 215 -7.51 17.44 0.11
N SER A 216 -8.66 18.11 -0.06
CA SER A 216 -9.88 17.78 0.70
C SER A 216 -10.72 16.78 -0.10
N ILE A 217 -10.81 15.55 0.41
CA ILE A 217 -11.44 14.41 -0.25
C ILE A 217 -12.65 13.97 0.57
N PRO A 218 -13.87 14.23 0.08
CA PRO A 218 -15.07 13.79 0.77
C PRO A 218 -15.21 12.28 0.79
N ALA A 219 -15.69 11.72 1.90
CA ALA A 219 -16.05 10.31 2.02
C ALA A 219 -17.54 10.11 1.71
N ASN A 220 -17.98 10.58 0.54
CA ASN A 220 -19.39 10.66 0.15
C ASN A 220 -19.85 9.58 -0.85
N VAL A 221 -18.91 8.81 -1.39
CA VAL A 221 -19.19 7.66 -2.26
C VAL A 221 -18.57 6.44 -1.60
N PRO A 222 -19.36 5.61 -0.89
CA PRO A 222 -18.89 4.33 -0.40
C PRO A 222 -18.36 3.45 -1.53
N GLY A 223 -17.53 2.47 -1.19
CA GLY A 223 -17.01 1.49 -2.12
C GLY A 223 -15.49 1.49 -2.25
N THR A 224 -14.99 0.59 -3.10
CA THR A 224 -13.57 0.51 -3.44
C THR A 224 -13.20 1.42 -4.63
N HIS A 225 -12.30 2.35 -4.32
CA HIS A 225 -11.74 3.35 -5.21
C HIS A 225 -10.25 3.11 -5.41
N PHE A 226 -9.66 3.97 -6.23
CA PHE A 226 -8.26 3.90 -6.62
C PHE A 226 -7.64 5.28 -6.45
N TYR A 227 -6.38 5.39 -6.06
CA TYR A 227 -5.67 6.66 -6.12
C TYR A 227 -4.34 6.47 -6.83
N HIS A 228 -3.90 7.49 -7.56
CA HIS A 228 -2.65 7.42 -8.31
C HIS A 228 -2.09 8.80 -8.65
N CYS A 229 -0.82 8.84 -9.04
CA CYS A 229 -0.24 10.05 -9.56
C CYS A 229 -0.85 10.41 -10.93
N HIS A 230 -1.15 11.69 -11.13
CA HIS A 230 -1.68 12.21 -12.40
C HIS A 230 -0.72 13.18 -13.12
N TYR A 231 0.48 13.38 -12.57
CA TYR A 231 1.59 13.99 -13.30
C TYR A 231 2.25 12.91 -14.16
N GLN A 232 2.39 13.15 -15.48
CA GLN A 232 2.93 12.18 -16.45
C GLN A 232 2.43 10.75 -16.19
N THR A 233 1.10 10.59 -16.09
CA THR A 233 0.41 9.38 -15.61
C THR A 233 0.94 8.09 -16.26
N HIS A 234 1.18 8.13 -17.58
CA HIS A 234 1.72 7.04 -18.39
C HIS A 234 3.10 6.52 -17.96
N ARG A 235 3.85 7.28 -17.15
CA ARG A 235 5.11 6.88 -16.51
C ARG A 235 4.92 6.65 -15.02
N HIS A 236 4.31 7.59 -14.31
CA HIS A 236 4.30 7.56 -12.85
C HIS A 236 3.52 6.38 -12.27
N ILE A 237 2.37 6.01 -12.87
CA ILE A 237 1.66 4.77 -12.49
C ILE A 237 2.52 3.53 -12.77
N ASP A 238 3.23 3.52 -13.89
CA ASP A 238 4.09 2.40 -14.30
C ASP A 238 5.42 2.35 -13.52
N MET A 239 5.73 3.41 -12.78
CA MET A 239 6.79 3.47 -11.76
C MET A 239 6.26 3.14 -10.35
N GLY A 240 4.99 2.75 -10.20
CA GLY A 240 4.45 2.26 -8.92
C GLY A 240 3.64 3.27 -8.10
N MET A 241 3.35 4.46 -8.63
CA MET A 241 2.58 5.49 -7.93
C MET A 241 1.07 5.27 -8.01
N TYR A 242 0.58 4.23 -7.33
CA TYR A 242 -0.83 3.90 -7.25
C TYR A 242 -1.17 3.16 -5.95
N GLY A 243 -2.42 3.21 -5.50
CA GLY A 243 -2.90 2.49 -4.33
C GLY A 243 -4.43 2.45 -4.27
N ILE A 244 -4.95 1.86 -3.19
CA ILE A 244 -6.39 1.67 -3.00
C ILE A 244 -6.93 2.73 -2.05
N LEU A 245 -8.08 3.31 -2.39
CA LEU A 245 -8.90 4.07 -1.45
C LEU A 245 -10.16 3.25 -1.15
N ARG A 246 -10.44 2.97 0.12
CA ARG A 246 -11.68 2.32 0.56
C ARG A 246 -12.51 3.31 1.37
N VAL A 247 -13.77 3.51 0.97
CA VAL A 247 -14.76 4.20 1.80
C VAL A 247 -15.79 3.18 2.24
N ASP A 248 -15.82 2.84 3.53
CA ASP A 248 -16.81 1.91 4.05
C ASP A 248 -18.19 2.58 4.12
N PRO A 249 -19.27 1.94 3.62
CA PRO A 249 -20.62 2.48 3.77
C PRO A 249 -21.03 2.52 5.25
N LYS A 250 -21.96 3.41 5.61
CA LYS A 250 -22.57 3.35 6.94
C LYS A 250 -23.30 2.02 7.12
N GLY A 251 -23.10 1.38 8.28
CA GLY A 251 -23.63 0.04 8.54
C GLY A 251 -22.93 -1.04 7.73
N TYR A 252 -21.64 -0.85 7.43
CA TYR A 252 -20.83 -1.85 6.77
C TYR A 252 -20.82 -3.16 7.57
N GLU A 253 -21.33 -4.23 6.96
CA GLU A 253 -21.24 -5.58 7.50
C GLU A 253 -19.94 -6.22 7.00
N PRO A 254 -18.97 -6.46 7.91
CA PRO A 254 -17.70 -7.07 7.54
C PRO A 254 -17.91 -8.54 7.16
N ALA A 255 -17.17 -8.99 6.15
CA ALA A 255 -16.97 -10.41 5.93
C ALA A 255 -16.04 -10.99 7.00
N ASP A 256 -16.07 -12.31 7.23
CA ASP A 256 -15.15 -12.97 8.16
C ASP A 256 -13.69 -12.71 7.76
N LYS A 257 -13.43 -12.71 6.45
CA LYS A 257 -12.16 -12.32 5.83
C LYS A 257 -12.38 -11.27 4.74
N GLU A 258 -11.66 -10.16 4.82
CA GLU A 258 -11.67 -9.07 3.85
C GLU A 258 -10.24 -8.81 3.38
N TYR A 259 -10.02 -8.79 2.06
CA TYR A 259 -8.70 -8.65 1.46
C TYR A 259 -8.66 -7.62 0.34
N PHE A 260 -7.54 -6.92 0.22
CA PHE A 260 -7.26 -5.96 -0.83
C PHE A 260 -6.18 -6.47 -1.77
N MET A 261 -6.49 -6.50 -3.08
CA MET A 261 -5.61 -7.03 -4.10
C MET A 261 -5.52 -6.11 -5.30
N THR A 262 -4.31 -5.63 -5.58
CA THR A 262 -3.99 -4.96 -6.82
C THR A 262 -3.45 -5.95 -7.83
N VAL A 263 -3.85 -5.79 -9.09
CA VAL A 263 -3.25 -6.49 -10.23
C VAL A 263 -2.62 -5.46 -11.15
N LYS A 264 -1.40 -5.76 -11.60
CA LYS A 264 -0.65 -4.87 -12.49
C LYS A 264 0.39 -5.62 -13.29
N GLU A 265 0.43 -5.34 -14.58
CA GLU A 265 1.56 -5.64 -15.44
C GLU A 265 2.49 -4.43 -15.56
N TRP A 266 3.78 -4.68 -15.77
CA TRP A 266 4.85 -3.69 -15.81
C TRP A 266 5.70 -3.88 -17.06
N ASP A 267 6.15 -2.77 -17.65
CA ASP A 267 7.25 -2.78 -18.61
C ASP A 267 8.54 -2.43 -17.87
N SER A 268 9.34 -3.47 -17.59
CA SER A 268 10.55 -3.32 -16.77
C SER A 268 11.61 -2.40 -17.41
N ARG A 269 11.52 -2.12 -18.73
CA ARG A 269 12.43 -1.19 -19.42
C ARG A 269 12.32 0.22 -18.88
N LEU A 270 11.11 0.68 -18.52
CA LEU A 270 10.93 1.99 -17.90
C LEU A 270 11.69 2.08 -16.58
N ASN A 271 11.50 1.10 -15.70
CA ASN A 271 12.14 1.05 -14.39
C ASN A 271 13.68 1.02 -14.50
N ARG A 272 14.24 0.22 -15.44
CA ARG A 272 15.67 0.21 -15.75
C ARG A 272 16.18 1.54 -16.29
N MET A 273 15.46 2.14 -17.25
CA MET A 273 15.81 3.44 -17.83
C MET A 273 15.83 4.54 -16.76
N MET A 274 14.83 4.56 -15.87
CA MET A 274 14.78 5.53 -14.78
C MET A 274 15.86 5.33 -13.72
N ALA A 275 16.37 4.10 -13.57
CA ALA A 275 17.52 3.77 -12.73
C ALA A 275 18.89 4.09 -13.40
N GLY A 276 18.89 4.68 -14.60
CA GLY A 276 20.12 4.99 -15.35
C GLY A 276 20.73 3.79 -16.09
N GLY A 277 19.99 2.68 -16.22
CA GLY A 277 20.42 1.52 -17.00
C GLY A 277 20.25 1.71 -18.51
N ASP A 278 20.90 0.85 -19.29
CA ASP A 278 20.78 0.82 -20.76
C ASP A 278 19.45 0.17 -21.18
N ALA A 279 18.39 0.97 -21.15
CA ALA A 279 17.06 0.57 -21.59
C ALA A 279 16.35 1.73 -22.30
N GLN A 280 15.61 1.41 -23.36
CA GLN A 280 14.77 2.35 -24.08
C GLN A 280 13.30 2.03 -23.81
N TYR A 281 12.53 3.05 -23.45
CA TYR A 281 11.10 2.93 -23.19
C TYR A 281 10.31 4.02 -23.92
N SER A 282 9.25 3.59 -24.60
CA SER A 282 8.24 4.48 -25.16
C SER A 282 6.87 4.01 -24.68
N PRO A 283 6.03 4.91 -24.15
CA PRO A 283 4.65 4.57 -23.77
C PRO A 283 3.81 4.06 -24.94
N ARG A 284 4.19 4.39 -26.18
CA ARG A 284 3.49 3.97 -27.40
C ARG A 284 3.90 2.58 -27.89
N ASP A 285 5.01 2.05 -27.37
CA ASP A 285 5.56 0.73 -27.68
C ASP A 285 5.75 -0.05 -26.37
N ARG A 286 4.75 0.02 -25.49
CA ARG A 286 4.78 -0.65 -24.19
C ARG A 286 4.68 -2.15 -24.39
N ASN A 287 5.60 -2.90 -23.79
CA ASN A 287 5.69 -4.36 -23.89
C ASN A 287 5.89 -4.93 -22.47
N PRO A 288 4.81 -5.20 -21.72
CA PRO A 288 4.91 -5.64 -20.34
C PRO A 288 5.48 -7.05 -20.24
N ASP A 289 6.42 -7.23 -19.31
CA ASP A 289 7.20 -8.46 -19.10
C ASP A 289 7.19 -8.95 -17.64
N VAL A 290 6.58 -8.18 -16.73
CA VAL A 290 6.43 -8.55 -15.32
C VAL A 290 4.96 -8.39 -14.92
N PHE A 291 4.39 -9.40 -14.23
CA PHE A 291 2.98 -9.46 -13.87
C PHE A 291 2.82 -9.75 -12.38
N THR A 292 2.09 -8.90 -11.65
CA THR A 292 2.09 -8.94 -10.19
C THR A 292 0.69 -8.91 -9.57
N ILE A 293 0.53 -9.63 -8.46
CA ILE A 293 -0.52 -9.41 -7.46
C ILE A 293 0.15 -8.70 -6.28
N ASN A 294 -0.33 -7.51 -5.91
CA ASN A 294 0.27 -6.69 -4.84
C ASN A 294 1.79 -6.52 -4.95
N GLY A 295 2.28 -6.30 -6.18
CA GLY A 295 3.71 -6.09 -6.46
C GLY A 295 4.56 -7.37 -6.49
N LYS A 296 4.02 -8.54 -6.14
CA LYS A 296 4.76 -9.81 -6.21
C LYS A 296 4.31 -10.69 -7.37
N SER A 297 5.27 -11.41 -7.96
CA SER A 297 4.99 -12.49 -8.91
C SER A 297 5.16 -13.83 -8.21
N ALA A 298 4.40 -14.84 -8.62
CA ALA A 298 4.63 -16.20 -8.14
C ALA A 298 6.06 -16.65 -8.48
N PRO A 299 6.72 -17.42 -7.61
CA PRO A 299 6.18 -17.99 -6.37
C PRO A 299 6.16 -17.03 -5.17
N ARG A 300 6.79 -15.86 -5.25
CA ARG A 300 6.88 -14.93 -4.11
C ARG A 300 5.53 -14.41 -3.63
N SER A 301 4.52 -14.36 -4.50
CA SER A 301 3.13 -14.02 -4.14
C SER A 301 2.48 -14.98 -3.14
N PHE A 302 2.97 -16.20 -2.98
CA PHE A 302 2.51 -17.14 -1.94
C PHE A 302 3.16 -16.90 -0.57
N HIS A 303 4.20 -16.07 -0.49
CA HIS A 303 4.91 -15.83 0.75
C HIS A 303 3.98 -15.15 1.78
N PRO A 304 3.91 -15.63 3.02
CA PRO A 304 2.96 -15.11 4.01
C PRO A 304 3.27 -13.66 4.41
N GLU A 305 4.55 -13.29 4.52
CA GLU A 305 4.94 -11.94 4.98
C GLU A 305 5.12 -10.93 3.84
N ASP A 306 5.36 -11.40 2.61
CA ASP A 306 5.74 -10.53 1.47
C ASP A 306 4.72 -10.57 0.34
N GLY A 307 4.01 -11.69 0.22
CA GLY A 307 3.05 -11.97 -0.83
C GLY A 307 1.64 -11.62 -0.38
N SER A 308 0.66 -12.33 -0.92
CA SER A 308 -0.75 -12.09 -0.60
C SER A 308 -1.59 -13.37 -0.67
N PRO A 309 -1.18 -14.48 -0.01
CA PRO A 309 -2.09 -15.62 0.15
C PRO A 309 -3.33 -15.19 0.93
N ILE A 310 -4.50 -15.68 0.51
CA ILE A 310 -5.76 -15.58 1.25
C ILE A 310 -5.79 -16.77 2.21
N ILE A 311 -5.84 -16.53 3.52
CA ILE A 311 -5.84 -17.60 4.52
C ILE A 311 -7.20 -17.63 5.21
N VAL A 312 -7.90 -18.74 5.08
CA VAL A 312 -9.30 -18.89 5.47
C VAL A 312 -9.52 -20.09 6.36
N ASP A 313 -10.62 -20.06 7.10
CA ASP A 313 -11.24 -21.21 7.73
C ASP A 313 -12.43 -21.69 6.91
N LYS A 314 -12.76 -22.98 7.06
CA LYS A 314 -13.98 -23.49 6.43
C LYS A 314 -15.21 -22.79 7.00
N GLY A 315 -16.03 -22.25 6.12
CA GLY A 315 -17.24 -21.49 6.43
C GLY A 315 -17.07 -19.98 6.49
N ASP A 316 -15.83 -19.46 6.41
CA ASP A 316 -15.60 -18.02 6.34
C ASP A 316 -16.31 -17.41 5.12
N THR A 317 -16.99 -16.29 5.31
CA THR A 317 -17.32 -15.39 4.21
C THR A 317 -16.06 -14.59 3.84
N VAL A 318 -15.66 -14.67 2.58
CA VAL A 318 -14.43 -14.05 2.07
C VAL A 318 -14.78 -12.99 1.05
N ARG A 319 -14.37 -11.75 1.32
CA ARG A 319 -14.53 -10.59 0.44
C ARG A 319 -13.17 -10.15 -0.10
N VAL A 320 -13.04 -10.06 -1.42
CA VAL A 320 -11.78 -9.64 -2.07
C VAL A 320 -12.03 -8.44 -2.96
N HIS A 321 -11.32 -7.35 -2.66
CA HIS A 321 -11.35 -6.09 -3.40
C HIS A 321 -10.23 -6.10 -4.45
N PHE A 322 -10.57 -6.41 -5.70
CA PHE A 322 -9.65 -6.33 -6.82
C PHE A 322 -9.59 -4.91 -7.39
N VAL A 323 -8.38 -4.40 -7.60
CA VAL A 323 -8.11 -3.11 -8.23
C VAL A 323 -7.06 -3.27 -9.31
N ASN A 324 -7.37 -2.85 -10.53
CA ASN A 324 -6.41 -2.92 -11.62
C ASN A 324 -5.62 -1.59 -11.77
N GLY A 325 -4.36 -1.62 -11.35
CA GLY A 325 -3.41 -0.49 -11.50
C GLY A 325 -2.58 -0.54 -12.79
N GLY A 326 -2.92 -1.45 -13.70
CA GLY A 326 -2.28 -1.69 -14.99
C GLY A 326 -3.03 -1.07 -16.17
N TYR A 327 -2.59 -1.44 -17.37
CA TYR A 327 -3.10 -1.02 -18.67
C TYR A 327 -3.72 -2.17 -19.46
N MET A 328 -3.67 -3.40 -18.95
CA MET A 328 -4.30 -4.58 -19.54
C MET A 328 -5.49 -5.04 -18.69
N SER A 329 -6.48 -5.69 -19.33
CA SER A 329 -7.52 -6.39 -18.57
C SER A 329 -7.01 -7.72 -18.02
N HIS A 330 -7.44 -8.07 -16.80
CA HIS A 330 -7.08 -9.31 -16.12
C HIS A 330 -8.34 -10.10 -15.76
N PRO A 331 -8.64 -11.22 -16.45
CA PRO A 331 -9.65 -12.17 -16.00
C PRO A 331 -9.12 -12.95 -14.80
N LEU A 332 -9.62 -12.68 -13.59
CA LEU A 332 -9.18 -13.33 -12.36
C LEU A 332 -10.08 -14.51 -12.05
N HIS A 333 -9.47 -15.68 -11.87
CA HIS A 333 -10.11 -16.97 -11.64
C HIS A 333 -9.79 -17.51 -10.25
N THR A 334 -10.79 -18.06 -9.56
CA THR A 334 -10.61 -18.83 -8.31
C THR A 334 -10.91 -20.31 -8.53
N HIS A 335 -10.00 -21.17 -8.10
CA HIS A 335 -10.21 -22.61 -8.12
C HIS A 335 -11.17 -23.01 -7.00
N ASN A 336 -12.10 -23.92 -7.29
CA ASN A 336 -13.03 -24.56 -6.35
C ASN A 336 -13.90 -23.63 -5.47
N HIS A 337 -13.98 -22.36 -5.82
CA HIS A 337 -14.87 -21.38 -5.17
C HIS A 337 -15.62 -20.62 -6.26
N ARG A 338 -16.94 -20.70 -6.23
CA ARG A 338 -17.81 -19.81 -6.98
C ARG A 338 -18.03 -18.56 -6.14
N PHE A 339 -18.10 -17.40 -6.78
CA PHE A 339 -18.27 -16.12 -6.12
C PHE A 339 -19.31 -15.27 -6.83
N GLU A 340 -19.86 -14.31 -6.10
CA GLU A 340 -20.63 -13.21 -6.66
C GLU A 340 -19.77 -11.95 -6.76
N VAL A 341 -19.99 -11.12 -7.78
CA VAL A 341 -19.47 -9.75 -7.79
C VAL A 341 -20.49 -8.86 -7.08
N ILE A 342 -20.11 -8.27 -5.95
CA ILE A 342 -21.01 -7.49 -5.09
C ILE A 342 -20.84 -5.98 -5.25
N GLU A 343 -19.66 -5.51 -5.67
CA GLU A 343 -19.41 -4.11 -6.02
C GLU A 343 -18.63 -4.00 -7.35
N HIS A 344 -18.92 -2.94 -8.11
CA HIS A 344 -18.17 -2.54 -9.30
C HIS A 344 -17.90 -1.04 -9.27
N ASP A 345 -16.62 -0.66 -9.33
CA ASP A 345 -16.16 0.73 -9.35
C ASP A 345 -16.70 1.58 -8.18
N GLY A 346 -16.92 0.94 -7.03
CA GLY A 346 -17.49 1.52 -5.82
C GLY A 346 -19.02 1.50 -5.75
N GLY A 347 -19.71 1.16 -6.85
CA GLY A 347 -21.16 0.96 -6.85
C GLY A 347 -21.54 -0.45 -6.39
N VAL A 348 -22.47 -0.55 -5.45
CA VAL A 348 -23.05 -1.84 -5.03
C VAL A 348 -23.92 -2.41 -6.15
N ILE A 349 -23.68 -3.67 -6.52
CA ILE A 349 -24.52 -4.40 -7.45
C ILE A 349 -25.76 -4.90 -6.68
N PRO A 350 -26.99 -4.61 -7.14
CA PRO A 350 -28.21 -5.12 -6.49
C PRO A 350 -28.22 -6.65 -6.43
N GLU A 351 -28.66 -7.23 -5.32
CA GLU A 351 -28.70 -8.69 -5.10
C GLU A 351 -29.34 -9.45 -6.26
N VAL A 352 -30.46 -8.93 -6.80
CA VAL A 352 -31.17 -9.52 -7.96
C VAL A 352 -30.37 -9.56 -9.27
N ALA A 353 -29.26 -8.83 -9.34
CA ALA A 353 -28.36 -8.79 -10.50
C ALA A 353 -27.04 -9.55 -10.25
N ARG A 354 -26.85 -10.09 -9.05
CA ARG A 354 -25.70 -10.94 -8.71
C ARG A 354 -25.97 -12.37 -9.16
N TYR A 355 -24.90 -13.05 -9.53
CA TYR A 355 -24.92 -14.44 -9.94
C TYR A 355 -23.54 -15.04 -9.76
N ASP A 356 -23.50 -16.34 -9.51
CA ASP A 356 -22.27 -17.09 -9.34
C ASP A 356 -21.40 -17.06 -10.60
N GLN A 357 -20.10 -16.85 -10.39
CA GLN A 357 -19.04 -16.90 -11.38
C GLN A 357 -17.81 -17.59 -10.79
N ASP A 358 -16.87 -17.97 -11.64
CA ASP A 358 -15.53 -18.42 -11.24
C ASP A 358 -14.43 -17.54 -11.86
N VAL A 359 -14.78 -16.66 -12.80
CA VAL A 359 -13.88 -15.72 -13.46
C VAL A 359 -14.54 -14.36 -13.54
N THR A 360 -13.85 -13.31 -13.11
CA THR A 360 -14.28 -11.92 -13.31
C THR A 360 -13.18 -11.12 -14.01
N ASN A 361 -13.54 -10.35 -15.03
CA ASN A 361 -12.58 -9.49 -15.72
C ASN A 361 -12.48 -8.14 -15.03
N VAL A 362 -11.24 -7.73 -14.72
CA VAL A 362 -10.91 -6.41 -14.17
C VAL A 362 -10.16 -5.64 -15.24
N ALA A 363 -10.82 -4.69 -15.92
CA ALA A 363 -10.19 -3.85 -16.93
C ALA A 363 -9.34 -2.72 -16.29
N PRO A 364 -8.50 -2.00 -17.06
CA PRO A 364 -7.67 -0.92 -16.52
C PRO A 364 -8.48 0.09 -15.71
N ALA A 365 -7.98 0.43 -14.52
CA ALA A 365 -8.65 1.29 -13.53
C ALA A 365 -9.99 0.77 -12.96
N GLU A 366 -10.52 -0.37 -13.41
CA GLU A 366 -11.71 -0.96 -12.80
C GLU A 366 -11.40 -1.56 -11.42
N ARG A 367 -12.44 -1.59 -10.60
CA ARG A 367 -12.49 -2.33 -9.34
C ARG A 367 -13.64 -3.31 -9.37
N ARG A 368 -13.39 -4.52 -8.89
CA ARG A 368 -14.39 -5.57 -8.69
C ARG A 368 -14.26 -6.08 -7.26
N VAL A 369 -15.36 -6.13 -6.53
CA VAL A 369 -15.37 -6.78 -5.21
C VAL A 369 -16.12 -8.09 -5.36
N ILE A 370 -15.42 -9.18 -5.10
CA ILE A 370 -16.03 -10.52 -5.09
C ILE A 370 -16.31 -10.96 -3.66
N GLU A 371 -17.33 -11.79 -3.49
CA GLU A 371 -17.66 -12.44 -2.23
C GLU A 371 -17.98 -13.92 -2.45
N PHE A 372 -17.47 -14.77 -1.59
CA PHE A 372 -17.76 -16.20 -1.58
C PHE A 372 -17.69 -16.77 -0.16
N THR A 373 -18.32 -17.91 0.06
CA THR A 373 -18.11 -18.71 1.27
C THR A 373 -16.98 -19.70 1.03
N ALA A 374 -16.05 -19.83 1.98
CA ALA A 374 -15.00 -20.84 1.99
C ALA A 374 -15.60 -22.23 2.36
N ASP A 375 -16.39 -22.80 1.46
CA ASP A 375 -17.16 -24.03 1.67
C ASP A 375 -16.52 -25.30 1.05
N ALA A 376 -15.42 -25.13 0.33
CA ALA A 376 -14.67 -26.22 -0.29
C ALA A 376 -14.14 -27.23 0.75
N ASP A 377 -13.71 -28.39 0.24
CA ASP A 377 -12.90 -29.30 1.07
C ASP A 377 -11.58 -28.60 1.44
N PRO A 378 -11.17 -28.53 2.72
CA PRO A 378 -9.99 -27.77 3.11
C PRO A 378 -8.75 -28.16 2.31
N GLY A 379 -8.09 -27.16 1.71
CA GLY A 379 -6.97 -27.38 0.80
C GLY A 379 -6.28 -26.09 0.39
N ILE A 380 -5.46 -26.18 -0.66
CA ILE A 380 -4.77 -25.05 -1.29
C ILE A 380 -5.31 -24.91 -2.71
N TYR A 381 -6.00 -23.81 -2.98
CA TYR A 381 -6.67 -23.54 -4.25
C TYR A 381 -6.10 -22.29 -4.90
N LEU A 382 -5.83 -22.34 -6.21
CA LEU A 382 -5.20 -21.21 -6.90
C LEU A 382 -6.19 -20.07 -7.15
N LEU A 383 -5.67 -18.85 -7.10
CA LEU A 383 -6.31 -17.62 -7.57
C LEU A 383 -5.38 -16.99 -8.59
N HIS A 384 -5.80 -16.80 -9.85
CA HIS A 384 -4.87 -16.31 -10.86
C HIS A 384 -5.52 -15.59 -12.04
N CYS A 385 -4.69 -14.83 -12.78
CA CYS A 385 -5.10 -14.33 -14.08
C CYS A 385 -5.22 -15.48 -15.09
N HIS A 386 -6.32 -15.54 -15.83
CA HIS A 386 -6.60 -16.60 -16.81
C HIS A 386 -6.03 -16.31 -18.21
N LYS A 387 -5.23 -15.24 -18.35
CA LYS A 387 -4.34 -15.07 -19.51
C LYS A 387 -3.03 -15.79 -19.21
N VAL A 388 -2.75 -16.88 -19.94
CA VAL A 388 -1.63 -17.78 -19.64
C VAL A 388 -0.28 -17.06 -19.61
N ASN A 389 -0.06 -16.09 -20.51
CA ASN A 389 1.16 -15.30 -20.52
C ASN A 389 1.30 -14.34 -19.32
N HIS A 390 0.24 -14.09 -18.55
CA HIS A 390 0.29 -13.27 -17.33
C HIS A 390 0.64 -14.08 -16.09
N VAL A 391 0.67 -15.41 -16.20
CA VAL A 391 1.07 -16.34 -15.13
C VAL A 391 2.43 -16.97 -15.44
N MET A 392 3.34 -16.15 -15.96
CA MET A 392 4.71 -16.53 -16.34
C MET A 392 5.71 -15.49 -15.83
N ASN A 393 6.95 -15.93 -15.65
CA ASN A 393 8.12 -15.12 -15.35
C ASN A 393 9.14 -15.31 -16.48
N GLY A 394 9.18 -14.37 -17.43
CA GLY A 394 9.89 -14.62 -18.70
C GLY A 394 9.36 -15.90 -19.37
N ASP A 395 10.26 -16.85 -19.64
CA ASP A 395 9.90 -18.13 -20.25
C ASP A 395 9.49 -19.22 -19.24
N SER A 396 9.46 -18.91 -17.93
CA SER A 396 9.12 -19.88 -16.88
C SER A 396 7.63 -19.88 -16.55
N TYR A 397 7.05 -21.08 -16.46
CA TYR A 397 5.69 -21.33 -16.00
C TYR A 397 5.69 -22.39 -14.87
N PRO A 398 4.95 -22.21 -13.77
CA PRO A 398 4.15 -21.02 -13.46
C PRO A 398 4.98 -19.83 -12.94
N GLY A 399 4.39 -18.64 -13.02
CA GLY A 399 4.93 -17.37 -12.50
C GLY A 399 3.86 -16.29 -12.44
N GLY A 400 4.24 -15.02 -12.44
CA GLY A 400 3.33 -13.89 -12.67
C GLY A 400 2.18 -13.74 -11.66
N MET A 401 0.98 -13.39 -12.16
CA MET A 401 -0.24 -13.16 -11.38
C MET A 401 -0.93 -14.45 -10.93
N LEU A 402 -0.27 -15.14 -10.01
CA LEU A 402 -0.74 -16.37 -9.41
C LEU A 402 -0.65 -16.22 -7.88
N GLY A 403 -1.73 -16.53 -7.18
CA GLY A 403 -1.85 -16.56 -5.73
C GLY A 403 -2.65 -17.78 -5.29
N ALA A 404 -2.99 -17.85 -4.00
CA ALA A 404 -3.72 -18.99 -3.44
C ALA A 404 -4.72 -18.57 -2.37
N ILE A 405 -5.80 -19.34 -2.29
CA ILE A 405 -6.70 -19.48 -1.15
C ILE A 405 -6.22 -20.72 -0.39
N VAL A 406 -5.77 -20.52 0.84
CA VAL A 406 -5.17 -21.54 1.72
C VAL A 406 -6.09 -21.73 2.91
N TYR A 407 -6.66 -22.92 3.04
CA TYR A 407 -7.39 -23.28 4.25
C TYR A 407 -6.39 -23.53 5.38
N ARG A 408 -6.72 -23.07 6.58
CA ARG A 408 -5.84 -23.20 7.74
C ARG A 408 -5.51 -24.66 8.05
N GLU A 409 -6.48 -25.58 7.85
CA GLU A 409 -6.28 -27.01 8.04
C GLU A 409 -5.31 -27.64 7.04
N ALA A 410 -5.00 -26.97 5.92
CA ALA A 410 -4.02 -27.47 4.96
C ALA A 410 -2.58 -27.01 5.28
N MET A 411 -2.40 -26.11 6.24
CA MET A 411 -1.09 -25.50 6.56
C MET A 411 -0.13 -26.44 7.30
N ASP A 412 -0.61 -27.54 7.86
CA ASP A 412 0.21 -28.57 8.50
C ASP A 412 0.70 -29.64 7.50
N SER A 413 0.26 -29.57 6.25
CA SER A 413 0.59 -30.56 5.22
C SER A 413 2.00 -30.38 4.64
N ASP A 414 2.61 -31.49 4.22
CA ASP A 414 3.89 -31.47 3.48
C ASP A 414 3.80 -30.62 2.20
N ILE A 415 2.63 -30.59 1.56
CA ILE A 415 2.38 -29.79 0.35
C ILE A 415 2.47 -28.30 0.68
N PHE A 416 1.92 -27.87 1.81
CA PHE A 416 2.06 -26.48 2.25
C PHE A 416 3.53 -26.15 2.59
N GLY A 417 4.25 -27.06 3.24
CA GLY A 417 5.69 -26.90 3.50
C GLY A 417 6.48 -26.68 2.20
N GLN A 418 6.22 -27.50 1.17
CA GLN A 418 6.81 -27.34 -0.16
C GLN A 418 6.42 -26.00 -0.82
N LEU A 419 5.16 -25.57 -0.67
CA LEU A 419 4.71 -24.27 -1.18
C LEU A 419 5.45 -23.09 -0.51
N MET A 420 5.69 -23.18 0.80
CA MET A 420 6.44 -22.16 1.54
C MET A 420 7.90 -22.12 1.12
N GLU A 421 8.57 -23.26 0.97
CA GLU A 421 9.91 -23.33 0.41
C GLU A 421 9.94 -22.74 -1.01
N TYR A 422 8.96 -23.11 -1.83
CA TYR A 422 8.79 -22.60 -3.19
C TYR A 422 8.62 -21.07 -3.22
N ALA A 423 7.88 -20.50 -2.26
CA ALA A 423 7.73 -19.06 -2.06
C ALA A 423 8.98 -18.36 -1.47
N GLY A 424 9.97 -19.14 -1.05
CA GLY A 424 11.18 -18.68 -0.37
C GLY A 424 10.91 -18.18 1.05
N TYR A 425 9.99 -18.82 1.78
CA TYR A 425 9.72 -18.60 3.19
C TYR A 425 10.58 -19.52 4.05
N ASP A 426 11.44 -18.93 4.88
CA ASP A 426 12.42 -19.68 5.67
C ASP A 426 11.93 -19.99 7.12
N GLY A 427 10.69 -19.62 7.48
CA GLY A 427 10.02 -20.06 8.72
C GLY A 427 10.68 -19.67 10.05
N LYS A 428 11.51 -18.62 10.09
CA LYS A 428 12.28 -18.21 11.28
C LYS A 428 11.63 -17.11 12.12
#